data_AF-A0A6P1MN98-F1
#
_entry.id   AF-A0A6P1MN98-F1
#
_cell.length_a   1.000
_cell.length_b   1.000
_cell.length_c   1.000
_cell.angle_alpha   90.00
_cell.angle_beta   90.00
_cell.angle_gamma   90.00
#
_symmetry.space_group_name_H-M   'P 1'
#
loop_
_entity.id
_entity.type
_entity.pdbx_description
1 polymer ?
#
loop_
_entity_poly.entity_id
_entity_poly.type
_entity_poly.pdbx_seq_one_letter_code
_entity_poly.pdbx_strand_id
1 'polypeptide(L)' 'MLNKTIENRIERINGTMAIEGMPLTSEDRKRIGRLLAGKISYEKGKAEIIAQINLRRAHNGRNL' A
#
# COMPACT_ATOMS: atom_id res chain seq x y z
N MET A 1 -18.89 2.22 2.54
CA MET A 1 -18.11 3.38 2.04
C MET A 1 -16.92 3.59 2.95
N LEU A 2 -15.76 3.96 2.42
CA LEU A 2 -14.62 4.37 3.25
C LEU A 2 -14.98 5.70 3.91
N ASN A 3 -14.49 5.92 5.13
CA ASN A 3 -14.70 7.17 5.84
C ASN A 3 -13.98 8.29 5.07
N LYS A 4 -14.66 9.40 4.77
CA LYS A 4 -14.12 10.55 4.02
C LYS A 4 -12.80 11.08 4.59
N THR A 5 -12.59 10.93 5.90
CA THR A 5 -11.32 11.27 6.58
C THR A 5 -10.17 10.35 6.17
N ILE A 6 -10.43 9.05 5.98
CA ILE A 6 -9.41 8.07 5.55
C ILE A 6 -9.02 8.32 4.10
N GLU A 7 -10.00 8.57 3.23
CA GLU A 7 -9.76 8.88 1.80
C GLU A 7 -8.91 10.14 1.66
N ASN A 8 -9.27 11.22 2.37
CA ASN A 8 -8.48 12.46 2.38
C ASN A 8 -7.04 12.25 2.86
N ARG A 9 -6.83 11.39 3.87
CA ARG A 9 -5.48 11.04 4.33
C ARG A 9 -4.69 10.30 3.26
N ILE A 10 -5.31 9.33 2.59
CA ILE A 10 -4.68 8.58 1.51
C ILE A 10 -4.30 9.50 0.34
N GLU A 11 -5.19 10.40 -0.07
CA GLU A 11 -4.90 11.34 -1.16
C GLU A 11 -3.80 12.33 -0.81
N ARG A 12 -3.71 12.79 0.44
CA ARG A 12 -2.59 13.63 0.89
C ARG A 12 -1.25 12.89 0.81
N ILE A 13 -1.19 11.64 1.29
CA ILE A 13 0.02 10.82 1.19
C ILE A 13 0.36 10.61 -0.28
N ASN A 14 -0.62 10.26 -1.11
CA ASN A 14 -0.41 10.09 -2.55
C ASN A 14 0.11 11.36 -3.22
N GLY A 15 -0.38 12.54 -2.84
CA GLY A 15 0.10 13.82 -3.34
C GLY A 15 1.59 14.03 -3.06
N THR A 16 2.03 13.81 -1.83
CA THR A 16 3.46 13.88 -1.46
C THR A 16 4.29 12.87 -2.25
N MET A 17 3.81 11.63 -2.33
CA MET A 17 4.51 10.55 -3.03
C MET A 17 4.60 10.81 -4.55
N ALA A 18 3.56 11.41 -5.15
CA ALA A 18 3.52 11.76 -6.56
C ALA A 18 4.47 12.92 -6.90
N ILE A 19 4.65 13.90 -6.00
CA ILE A 19 5.65 14.99 -6.17
C ILE A 19 7.06 14.40 -6.31
N GLU A 20 7.36 13.35 -5.55
CA GLU A 20 8.63 12.61 -5.62
C GLU A 20 8.69 11.59 -6.77
N GLY A 21 7.71 11.60 -7.69
CA GLY A 21 7.65 10.66 -8.82
C GLY A 21 7.31 9.21 -8.45
N MET A 22 6.80 8.97 -7.24
CA MET A 22 6.50 7.64 -6.70
C MET A 22 5.06 7.49 -6.24
N PRO A 23 4.03 7.73 -7.09
CA PRO A 23 2.63 7.71 -6.66
C PRO A 23 2.22 6.36 -6.05
N LEU A 24 1.27 6.39 -5.11
CA LEU A 24 0.77 5.17 -4.48
C LEU A 24 0.00 4.32 -5.50
N THR A 25 0.30 3.02 -5.52
CA THR A 25 -0.48 2.07 -6.32
C THR A 25 -1.88 1.88 -5.75
N SER A 26 -2.79 1.36 -6.56
CA SER A 26 -4.15 1.03 -6.10
C SER A 26 -4.16 0.06 -4.92
N GLU A 27 -3.23 -0.90 -4.90
CA GLU A 27 -3.10 -1.87 -3.81
C GLU A 27 -2.57 -1.21 -2.53
N ASP A 28 -1.63 -0.27 -2.64
CA ASP A 28 -1.14 0.48 -1.48
C ASP A 28 -2.25 1.32 -0.87
N ARG A 29 -3.04 2.03 -1.70
CA ARG A 29 -4.21 2.79 -1.24
C ARG A 29 -5.21 1.89 -0.51
N LYS A 30 -5.51 0.70 -1.06
CA LYS A 30 -6.42 -0.27 -0.44
C LYS A 30 -5.87 -0.80 0.88
N ARG A 31 -4.58 -1.10 0.98
CA ARG A 31 -3.94 -1.59 2.21
C ARG A 31 -3.93 -0.52 3.30
N ILE A 32 -3.55 0.72 2.96
CA ILE A 32 -3.59 1.86 3.88
C ILE A 32 -5.02 2.11 4.37
N GLY A 33 -6.02 2.02 3.48
CA GLY A 33 -7.42 2.11 3.86
C GLY A 33 -7.86 1.03 4.84
N ARG A 34 -7.42 -0.22 4.65
CA ARG A 34 -7.68 -1.32 5.61
C ARG A 34 -7.01 -1.09 6.96
N LEU A 35 -5.77 -0.59 6.97
CA LEU A 35 -5.03 -0.26 8.20
C LEU A 35 -5.71 0.86 8.99
N LEU A 36 -6.00 1.99 8.33
CA LEU A 36 -6.61 3.15 8.99
C LEU A 36 -8.05 2.90 9.45
N ALA A 37 -8.76 1.96 8.80
CA ALA A 37 -10.08 1.52 9.22
C ALA A 37 -10.05 0.46 10.33
N GLY A 38 -8.87 0.05 10.82
CA GLY A 38 -8.73 -1.00 11.83
C GLY A 38 -9.11 -2.40 11.34
N LYS A 39 -9.26 -2.61 10.04
CA LYS A 39 -9.63 -3.92 9.45
C LYS A 39 -8.47 -4.92 9.45
N ILE A 40 -7.25 -4.42 9.51
CA ILE A 40 -6.03 -5.22 9.68
C ILE A 40 -5.10 -4.53 10.68
N SER A 41 -4.31 -5.31 11.40
CA SER A 41 -3.26 -4.79 12.27
C SER A 41 -2.06 -4.30 11.45
N TYR A 42 -1.24 -3.46 12.08
CA TYR A 42 0.03 -3.02 11.52
C TYR A 42 0.93 -4.20 11.11
N GLU A 43 1.10 -5.18 12.00
CA GLU A 43 1.93 -6.37 11.73
C GLU A 43 1.41 -7.17 10.52
N LYS A 44 0.09 -7.31 10.38
CA LYS A 44 -0.49 -7.97 9.20
C LYS A 44 -0.20 -7.18 7.92
N GLY A 45 -0.37 -5.86 7.95
CA GLY A 45 -0.07 -4.99 6.80
C GLY A 45 1.40 -5.06 6.39
N LYS A 46 2.32 -5.06 7.36
CA LYS A 46 3.77 -5.23 7.15
C LYS A 46 4.09 -6.59 6.53
N ALA A 47 3.52 -7.67 7.05
CA ALA A 47 3.71 -9.01 6.52
C ALA A 47 3.23 -9.12 5.06
N GLU A 48 2.07 -8.54 4.72
CA GLU A 48 1.56 -8.49 3.34
C GLU A 48 2.53 -7.80 2.38
N ILE A 49 3.16 -6.69 2.78
CA ILE A 49 4.14 -5.96 1.96
C ILE A 49 5.38 -6.82 1.71
N ILE A 50 5.94 -7.41 2.77
CA ILE A 50 7.14 -8.26 2.67
C ILE A 50 6.87 -9.46 1.76
N ALA A 51 5.72 -10.12 1.92
CA ALA A 51 5.32 -11.23 1.08
C ALA A 51 5.23 -10.82 -0.40
N GLN A 52 4.63 -9.67 -0.70
CA GLN A 52 4.52 -9.17 -2.07
C GLN A 52 5.88 -8.88 -2.71
N ILE A 53 6.82 -8.30 -1.95
CA ILE A 53 8.19 -8.05 -2.42
C ILE A 53 8.91 -9.36 -2.73
N ASN A 54 8.80 -10.36 -1.84
CA ASN A 54 9.40 -11.67 -2.03
C ASN A 54 8.84 -12.39 -3.25
N LEU A 55 7.51 -12.33 -3.47
CA LEU A 55 6.87 -12.89 -4.67
C LEU A 55 7.38 -12.23 -5.95
N ARG A 56 7.48 -10.89 -5.99
CA ARG A 56 8.01 -10.18 -7.16
C ARG A 56 9.46 -10.56 -7.46
N ARG A 57 10.30 -10.69 -6.43
CA ARG A 57 11.68 -11.15 -6.57
C ARG A 57 11.75 -12.57 -7.13
N ALA A 58 10.92 -13.48 -6.63
CA ALA A 58 10.86 -14.87 -7.11
C ALA A 58 10.33 -15.00 -8.55
N HIS A 59 9.52 -14.05 -9.03
CA HIS A 59 9.11 -13.99 -10.44
C HIS A 59 10.21 -13.41 -11.34
N ASN A 60 10.87 -12.34 -10.92
CA ASN A 60 11.91 -11.68 -11.72
C ASN A 60 13.20 -12.53 -11.82
N GLY A 61 13.50 -13.33 -10.80
CA GLY A 61 14.65 -14.25 -10.80
C GLY A 61 14.45 -15.53 -11.63
N ARG A 62 13.28 -15.75 -12.24
CA ARG A 62 13.02 -16.89 -13.16
C ARG A 62 13.24 -16.57 -14.64
N ASN A 63 13.57 -15.30 -14.96
CA ASN A 63 13.76 -14.81 -16.32
C ASN A 63 15.24 -14.52 -16.66
N LEU A 64 16.17 -15.05 -15.87
CA LEU A 64 17.62 -15.05 -16.10
C LEU A 64 18.11 -16.51 -16.08
#